data_AF-A0A0L0CRK2-F1
#
_entry.id   AF-A0A0L0CRK2-F1
#
_cell.length_a   1.000
_cell.length_b   1.000
_cell.length_c   1.000
_cell.angle_alpha   90.00
_cell.angle_beta   90.00
_cell.angle_gamma   90.00
#
_symmetry.space_group_name_H-M   'P 1'
#
loop_
_entity.id
_entity.type
_entity.pdbx_description
1 polymer ?
#
loop_
_entity_poly.entity_id
_entity_poly.type
_entity_poly.pdbx_seq_one_letter_code
_entity_poly.pdbx_strand_id
1 'polypeptide(L)'
;MVLGDKYTPFYIVAHYDTWKSLTKINQDETSFGTYFLIGCFIPLLLTFLTYMAHISNLPNEWKPGMEGDVCAVNTIRWSAVIYYYIPCCVVFCFSITLYVRIVVFKKKHSEELQSLFGHGPEPLLERFALLFRIFLFMGISWSLDILSYFFRLFFGAEDYFIYTALDLFNAFHGFFVFLAFICRKSVLQKIQKKISLTKKHKSNFF
;
A
#
# COMPACT_ATOMS: atom_id res chain seq x y z
N MET A 1 8.83 9.92 -8.17
CA MET A 1 8.53 8.83 -7.23
C MET A 1 7.34 9.22 -6.36
N VAL A 2 6.13 9.26 -6.93
CA VAL A 2 4.85 9.62 -6.24
C VAL A 2 3.73 8.66 -6.65
N LEU A 3 4.07 7.61 -7.43
CA LEU A 3 3.09 6.60 -7.85
C LEU A 3 2.89 5.50 -6.79
N GLY A 4 3.77 5.39 -5.80
CA GLY A 4 3.67 4.39 -4.72
C GLY A 4 2.59 4.71 -3.69
N ASP A 5 2.35 5.99 -3.40
CA ASP A 5 1.54 6.41 -2.24
C ASP A 5 0.05 6.49 -2.51
N LYS A 6 -0.34 6.37 -3.78
CA LYS A 6 -1.76 6.36 -4.19
C LYS A 6 -2.51 5.13 -3.67
N TYR A 7 -1.80 4.10 -3.22
CA TYR A 7 -2.39 2.82 -2.81
C TYR A 7 -2.55 2.68 -1.28
N THR A 8 -1.91 3.53 -0.47
CA THR A 8 -1.93 3.45 1.00
C THR A 8 -3.32 3.65 1.63
N PRO A 9 -4.20 4.53 1.10
CA PRO A 9 -5.57 4.69 1.63
C PRO A 9 -6.45 3.47 1.34
N PHE A 10 -6.36 2.91 0.13
CA PHE A 10 -7.09 1.69 -0.25
C PHE A 10 -6.65 0.48 0.57
N TYR A 11 -5.39 0.48 1.01
CA TYR A 11 -4.84 -0.53 1.89
C TYR A 11 -5.44 -0.50 3.30
N ILE A 12 -5.54 0.69 3.92
CA ILE A 12 -6.25 0.85 5.20
C ILE A 12 -7.67 0.34 5.08
N VAL A 13 -8.35 0.73 3.99
CA VAL A 13 -9.73 0.33 3.71
C VAL A 13 -9.86 -1.19 3.61
N ALA A 14 -8.94 -1.88 2.93
CA ALA A 14 -8.94 -3.34 2.84
C ALA A 14 -8.70 -4.03 4.21
N HIS A 15 -7.80 -3.49 5.03
CA HIS A 15 -7.57 -3.99 6.39
C HIS A 15 -8.78 -3.75 7.30
N TYR A 16 -9.38 -2.56 7.21
CA TYR A 16 -10.58 -2.21 7.96
C TYR A 16 -11.77 -3.07 7.55
N ASP A 17 -11.98 -3.28 6.25
CA ASP A 17 -13.05 -4.13 5.74
C ASP A 17 -12.88 -5.59 6.18
N THR A 18 -11.65 -6.10 6.15
CA THR A 18 -11.33 -7.43 6.69
C THR A 18 -11.62 -7.49 8.19
N TRP A 19 -11.16 -6.51 8.97
CA TRP A 19 -11.44 -6.43 10.40
C TRP A 19 -12.94 -6.40 10.69
N LYS A 20 -13.69 -5.60 9.93
CA LYS A 20 -15.16 -5.50 10.05
C LYS A 20 -15.84 -6.83 9.68
N SER A 21 -15.44 -7.45 8.57
CA SER A 21 -15.95 -8.76 8.15
C SER A 21 -15.70 -9.86 9.20
N LEU A 22 -14.55 -9.82 9.88
CA LEU A 22 -14.22 -10.77 10.95
C LEU A 22 -15.01 -10.54 12.24
N THR A 23 -15.35 -9.28 12.55
CA THR A 23 -16.01 -8.90 13.81
C THR A 23 -17.54 -8.82 13.70
N LYS A 24 -18.08 -8.63 12.49
CA LYS A 24 -19.52 -8.48 12.24
C LYS A 24 -19.96 -9.42 11.13
N ILE A 25 -19.98 -10.71 11.43
CA ILE A 25 -20.30 -11.80 10.49
C ILE A 25 -21.75 -11.73 9.96
N ASN A 26 -22.62 -10.87 10.52
CA ASN A 26 -24.05 -10.79 10.20
C ASN A 26 -24.61 -9.37 9.92
N GLN A 27 -23.80 -8.36 9.58
CA GLN A 27 -24.34 -6.99 9.41
C GLN A 27 -23.85 -6.28 8.13
N ASP A 28 -24.83 -5.99 7.27
CA ASP A 28 -24.85 -5.21 6.01
C ASP A 28 -23.52 -4.95 5.30
N GLU A 29 -23.46 -5.45 4.06
CA GLU A 29 -22.46 -5.08 3.06
C GLU A 29 -22.49 -3.56 2.83
N THR A 30 -21.58 -2.84 3.48
CA THR A 30 -21.26 -1.47 3.06
C THR A 30 -20.74 -1.52 1.62
N SER A 31 -21.47 -0.88 0.71
CA SER A 31 -21.15 -0.89 -0.73
C SER A 31 -19.69 -0.51 -0.97
N PHE A 32 -19.01 -1.31 -1.81
CA PHE A 32 -17.65 -1.10 -2.30
C PHE A 32 -17.39 0.36 -2.74
N GLY A 33 -18.42 1.05 -3.25
CA GLY A 33 -18.34 2.47 -3.62
C GLY A 33 -17.97 3.40 -2.46
N THR A 34 -18.48 3.16 -1.25
CA THR A 34 -18.18 4.01 -0.08
C THR A 34 -16.72 3.86 0.34
N TYR A 35 -16.22 2.63 0.35
CA TYR A 35 -14.83 2.30 0.64
C TYR A 35 -13.86 2.88 -0.40
N PHE A 36 -14.23 2.81 -1.68
CA PHE A 36 -13.47 3.42 -2.76
C PHE A 36 -13.41 4.94 -2.62
N LEU A 37 -14.54 5.59 -2.31
CA LEU A 37 -14.62 7.03 -2.09
C LEU A 37 -13.73 7.48 -0.92
N ILE A 38 -13.73 6.74 0.21
CA ILE A 38 -12.85 7.03 1.36
C ILE A 38 -11.37 6.91 0.96
N GLY A 39 -11.02 5.85 0.21
CA GLY A 39 -9.66 5.65 -0.29
C GLY A 39 -9.19 6.77 -1.23
N CYS A 40 -10.09 7.33 -2.04
CA CYS A 40 -9.79 8.48 -2.88
C CYS A 40 -9.76 9.81 -2.11
N PHE A 41 -10.62 9.97 -1.11
CA PHE A 41 -10.82 11.25 -0.43
C PHE A 41 -9.60 11.67 0.39
N ILE A 42 -9.00 10.75 1.16
CA ILE A 42 -7.83 11.03 1.99
C ILE A 42 -6.64 11.61 1.18
N PRO A 43 -6.16 10.97 0.10
CA PRO A 43 -5.04 11.49 -0.68
C PRO A 43 -5.41 12.77 -1.44
N LEU A 44 -6.65 12.92 -1.90
CA LEU A 44 -7.13 14.16 -2.51
C LEU A 44 -7.12 15.32 -1.52
N LEU A 45 -7.57 15.09 -0.29
CA LEU A 45 -7.55 16.08 0.77
C LEU A 45 -6.11 16.50 1.13
N LEU A 46 -5.20 15.54 1.30
CA LEU A 46 -3.78 15.81 1.58
C LEU A 46 -3.13 16.60 0.44
N THR A 47 -3.42 16.24 -0.81
CA THR A 47 -2.92 16.95 -2.00
C THR A 47 -3.47 18.37 -2.05
N PHE A 48 -4.76 18.55 -1.79
CA PHE A 48 -5.41 19.85 -1.76
C PHE A 48 -4.82 20.75 -0.67
N LEU A 49 -4.67 20.24 0.56
CA LEU A 49 -4.07 21.00 1.67
C LEU A 49 -2.62 21.42 1.35
N THR A 50 -1.84 20.52 0.75
CA THR A 50 -0.46 20.81 0.35
C THR A 50 -0.40 21.87 -0.75
N TYR A 51 -1.32 21.79 -1.72
CA TYR A 51 -1.44 22.81 -2.77
C TYR A 51 -1.86 24.17 -2.20
N MET A 52 -2.82 24.21 -1.29
CA MET A 52 -3.23 25.43 -0.59
C MET A 52 -2.07 26.04 0.21
N ALA A 53 -1.26 25.22 0.86
CA ALA A 53 -0.05 25.68 1.55
C ALA A 53 1.01 26.24 0.58
N HIS A 54 1.10 25.71 -0.65
CA HIS A 54 2.03 26.23 -1.65
C HIS A 54 1.68 27.65 -2.11
N ILE A 55 0.40 27.91 -2.41
CA ILE A 55 -0.08 29.22 -2.89
C ILE A 55 -0.22 30.27 -1.78
N SER A 56 -0.13 29.86 -0.50
CA SER A 56 -0.24 30.75 0.65
C SER A 56 1.02 31.59 0.85
N ASN A 57 0.88 32.72 1.56
CA ASN A 57 1.99 33.60 1.96
C ASN A 57 2.80 33.02 3.13
N LEU A 58 3.21 31.76 3.01
CA LEU A 58 4.12 31.11 3.95
C LEU A 58 5.58 31.47 3.63
N PRO A 59 6.47 31.55 4.64
CA PRO A 59 7.91 31.67 4.39
C PRO A 59 8.41 30.50 3.55
N ASN A 60 9.44 30.74 2.73
CA ASN A 60 9.96 29.74 1.77
C ASN A 60 10.41 28.42 2.42
N GLU A 61 10.77 28.45 3.70
CA GLU A 61 11.13 27.26 4.50
C GLU A 61 9.94 26.33 4.80
N TRP A 62 8.74 26.90 4.91
CA TRP A 62 7.49 26.18 5.24
C TRP A 62 6.65 25.85 4.01
N LYS A 63 7.06 26.34 2.84
CA LYS A 63 6.43 25.98 1.58
C LYS A 63 6.87 24.59 1.14
N PRO A 64 5.97 23.76 0.58
CA PRO A 64 6.29 22.42 0.07
C PRO A 64 7.29 22.40 -1.10
N GLY A 65 7.71 23.57 -1.60
CA GLY A 65 8.79 23.70 -2.56
C GLY A 65 8.45 23.16 -3.95
N MET A 66 7.19 23.29 -4.38
CA MET A 66 6.72 22.91 -5.72
C MET A 66 7.18 23.93 -6.79
N GLU A 67 8.46 24.27 -6.81
CA GLU A 67 9.06 25.26 -7.71
C GLU A 67 10.15 24.59 -8.57
N GLY A 68 10.18 24.86 -9.87
CA GLY A 68 11.19 24.33 -10.80
C GLY A 68 10.78 23.06 -11.57
N ASP A 69 11.72 22.13 -11.76
CA ASP A 69 11.62 20.98 -12.70
C ASP A 69 10.75 19.81 -12.19
N VAL A 70 10.23 19.88 -10.97
CA VAL A 70 9.51 18.76 -10.33
C VAL A 70 8.12 19.18 -9.88
N CYS A 71 7.09 18.60 -10.48
CA CYS A 71 5.68 18.80 -10.09
C CYS A 71 5.30 17.87 -8.92
N ALA A 72 6.07 17.96 -7.83
CA ALA A 72 5.88 17.17 -6.61
C ALA A 72 6.40 17.93 -5.38
N VAL A 73 6.02 17.48 -4.18
CA VAL A 73 6.62 17.97 -2.93
C VAL A 73 8.12 17.71 -2.98
N ASN A 74 8.91 18.74 -2.72
CA ASN A 74 10.36 18.62 -2.71
C ASN A 74 10.82 17.86 -1.45
N THR A 75 11.09 16.56 -1.61
CA THR A 75 11.48 15.65 -0.52
C THR A 75 12.86 15.92 0.06
N ILE A 76 13.64 16.83 -0.54
CA ILE A 76 14.95 17.26 -0.04
C ILE A 76 14.79 18.32 1.06
N ARG A 77 13.69 19.07 1.05
CA ARG A 77 13.42 20.11 2.05
C ARG A 77 12.73 19.52 3.28
N TRP A 78 13.03 20.11 4.45
CA TRP A 78 12.36 19.79 5.71
C TRP A 78 10.83 19.92 5.66
N SER A 79 10.31 20.79 4.80
CA SER A 79 8.87 20.93 4.54
C SER A 79 8.21 19.60 4.13
N ALA A 80 8.95 18.69 3.48
CA ALA A 80 8.44 17.37 3.11
C ALA A 80 8.08 16.51 4.32
N VAL A 81 8.71 16.74 5.48
CA VAL A 81 8.34 16.04 6.71
C VAL A 81 6.88 16.31 7.06
N ILE A 82 6.46 17.57 6.96
CA ILE A 82 5.12 18.01 7.37
C ILE A 82 4.07 17.56 6.37
N TYR A 83 4.29 17.81 5.07
CA TYR A 83 3.27 17.60 4.05
C TYR A 83 3.26 16.18 3.47
N TYR A 84 4.33 15.40 3.66
CA TYR A 84 4.46 14.06 3.09
C TYR A 84 4.75 13.00 4.16
N TYR A 85 5.89 13.05 4.85
CA TYR A 85 6.28 11.94 5.73
C TYR A 85 5.38 11.77 6.97
N ILE A 86 4.97 12.84 7.64
CA ILE A 86 4.09 12.77 8.83
C ILE A 86 2.73 12.14 8.47
N PRO A 87 1.97 12.65 7.47
CA PRO A 87 0.72 12.02 7.06
C PRO A 87 0.87 10.54 6.73
N CYS A 88 1.95 10.19 6.05
CA CYS A 88 2.22 8.81 5.67
C CYS A 88 2.59 7.91 6.85
N CYS A 89 3.40 8.40 7.80
CA CYS A 89 3.70 7.71 9.05
C CYS A 89 2.44 7.44 9.87
N VAL A 90 1.52 8.40 9.98
CA VAL A 90 0.23 8.22 10.68
C VAL A 90 -0.58 7.08 10.05
N VAL A 91 -0.71 7.11 8.73
CA VAL A 91 -1.39 6.07 7.94
C VAL A 91 -0.73 4.69 8.12
N PHE A 92 0.60 4.66 8.11
CA PHE A 92 1.38 3.43 8.28
C PHE A 92 1.20 2.84 9.69
N CYS A 93 1.30 3.65 10.74
CA CYS A 93 1.08 3.24 12.13
C CYS A 93 -0.35 2.72 12.36
N PHE A 94 -1.36 3.38 11.78
CA PHE A 94 -2.74 2.92 11.85
C PHE A 94 -2.90 1.54 11.20
N SER A 95 -2.26 1.35 10.05
CA SER A 95 -2.28 0.08 9.34
C SER A 95 -1.63 -1.06 10.13
N ILE A 96 -0.48 -0.81 10.78
CA ILE A 96 0.17 -1.77 11.69
C ILE A 96 -0.81 -2.16 12.81
N THR A 97 -1.46 -1.18 13.42
CA THR A 97 -2.41 -1.42 14.52
C THR A 97 -3.56 -2.32 14.08
N LEU A 98 -4.15 -2.05 12.91
CA LEU A 98 -5.20 -2.90 12.34
C LEU A 98 -4.70 -4.32 12.05
N TYR A 99 -3.51 -4.44 11.45
CA TYR A 99 -2.92 -5.75 11.17
C TYR A 99 -2.70 -6.57 12.45
N VAL A 100 -2.13 -5.96 13.50
CA VAL A 100 -1.93 -6.62 14.80
C VAL A 100 -3.26 -7.08 15.39
N ARG A 101 -4.30 -6.22 15.36
CA ARG A 101 -5.65 -6.59 15.83
C ARG A 101 -6.22 -7.77 15.08
N ILE A 102 -6.10 -7.78 13.76
CA ILE A 102 -6.55 -8.87 12.89
C ILE A 102 -5.84 -10.19 13.24
N VAL A 103 -4.52 -10.17 13.41
CA VAL A 103 -3.73 -11.36 13.77
C VAL A 103 -4.11 -11.89 15.15
N VAL A 104 -4.25 -11.00 16.15
CA VAL A 104 -4.66 -11.38 17.51
C VAL A 104 -6.07 -11.97 17.51
N PHE A 105 -7.01 -11.36 16.80
CA PHE A 105 -8.38 -11.86 16.68
C PHE A 105 -8.44 -13.23 16.02
N LYS A 106 -7.68 -13.42 14.92
CA LYS A 106 -7.54 -14.71 14.25
C LYS A 106 -6.99 -15.78 15.20
N LYS A 107 -5.94 -15.46 15.97
CA LYS A 107 -5.33 -16.40 16.92
C LYS A 107 -6.31 -16.77 18.04
N LYS A 108 -7.12 -15.82 18.49
CA LYS A 108 -8.10 -16.01 19.57
C LYS A 108 -9.33 -16.81 19.13
N HIS A 109 -9.83 -16.59 17.91
CA HIS A 109 -11.07 -17.20 17.42
C HIS A 109 -10.82 -18.20 16.28
N SER A 110 -9.64 -18.83 16.21
CA SER A 110 -9.27 -19.67 15.06
C SER A 110 -10.24 -20.82 14.82
N GLU A 111 -10.79 -21.41 15.89
CA GLU A 111 -11.73 -22.54 15.82
C GLU A 111 -13.11 -22.09 15.33
N GLU A 112 -13.64 -21.00 15.89
CA GLU A 112 -14.92 -20.40 15.49
C GLU A 112 -14.87 -19.92 14.03
N LEU A 113 -13.78 -19.28 13.64
CA LEU A 113 -13.55 -18.81 12.27
C LEU A 113 -13.45 -19.98 11.28
N GLN A 114 -12.86 -21.11 11.68
CA GLN A 114 -12.85 -22.32 10.86
C GLN A 114 -14.25 -22.92 10.68
N SER A 115 -15.10 -22.85 11.71
CA SER A 115 -16.48 -23.34 11.63
C SER A 115 -17.39 -22.47 10.76
N LEU A 116 -17.23 -21.14 10.79
CA LEU A 116 -18.07 -20.18 10.07
C LEU A 116 -17.76 -20.07 8.58
N PHE A 117 -16.48 -20.16 8.20
CA PHE A 117 -16.08 -20.19 6.79
C PHE A 117 -16.14 -21.60 6.19
N GLY A 118 -16.85 -22.52 6.84
CA GLY A 118 -16.90 -23.96 6.60
C GLY A 118 -16.71 -24.32 5.14
N HIS A 119 -15.47 -24.68 4.79
CA HIS A 119 -14.91 -25.39 3.63
C HIS A 119 -13.38 -25.29 3.75
N GLY A 120 -12.81 -25.88 4.81
CA GLY A 120 -11.37 -25.97 5.06
C GLY A 120 -10.67 -24.65 5.49
N PRO A 121 -9.46 -24.72 6.08
CA PRO A 121 -8.70 -23.55 6.53
C PRO A 121 -8.12 -22.69 5.39
N GLU A 122 -8.14 -23.18 4.15
CA GLU A 122 -7.51 -22.62 2.96
C GLU A 122 -7.98 -21.19 2.59
N PRO A 123 -9.28 -20.90 2.35
CA PRO A 123 -9.72 -19.60 1.83
C PRO A 123 -9.45 -18.44 2.80
N LEU A 124 -9.59 -18.68 4.10
CA LEU A 124 -9.31 -17.69 5.14
C LEU A 124 -7.80 -17.45 5.29
N LEU A 125 -7.00 -18.52 5.27
CA LEU A 125 -5.55 -18.43 5.32
C LEU A 125 -4.99 -17.71 4.09
N GLU A 126 -5.55 -17.96 2.90
CA GLU A 126 -5.20 -17.25 1.66
C GLU A 126 -5.51 -15.75 1.73
N ARG A 127 -6.68 -15.36 2.26
CA ARG A 127 -7.03 -13.95 2.48
C ARG A 127 -6.04 -13.26 3.42
N PHE A 128 -5.69 -13.90 4.55
CA PHE A 128 -4.71 -13.35 5.47
C PHE A 128 -3.29 -13.30 4.90
N ALA A 129 -2.88 -14.33 4.17
CA ALA A 129 -1.57 -14.37 3.51
C ALA A 129 -1.47 -13.27 2.46
N LEU A 130 -2.55 -13.00 1.73
CA LEU A 130 -2.64 -11.89 0.78
C LEU A 130 -2.49 -10.54 1.51
N LEU A 131 -3.25 -10.29 2.57
CA LEU A 131 -3.16 -9.04 3.34
C LEU A 131 -1.77 -8.84 3.97
N PHE A 132 -1.19 -9.89 4.55
CA PHE A 132 0.16 -9.84 5.11
C PHE A 132 1.20 -9.55 4.04
N ARG A 133 1.05 -10.13 2.85
CA ARG A 133 1.94 -9.88 1.74
C ARG A 133 1.88 -8.42 1.29
N ILE A 134 0.68 -7.84 1.18
CA ILE A 134 0.51 -6.42 0.85
C ILE A 134 1.12 -5.54 1.94
N PHE A 135 0.90 -5.88 3.22
CA PHE A 135 1.49 -5.19 4.37
C PHE A 135 3.03 -5.19 4.31
N LEU A 136 3.65 -6.34 4.06
CA LEU A 136 5.11 -6.47 3.99
C LEU A 136 5.70 -5.61 2.88
N PHE A 137 5.16 -5.70 1.67
CA PHE A 137 5.68 -4.95 0.53
C PHE A 137 5.55 -3.44 0.75
N MET A 138 4.38 -2.97 1.20
CA MET A 138 4.19 -1.56 1.54
C MET A 138 5.07 -1.10 2.69
N GLY A 139 5.16 -1.90 3.77
CA GLY A 139 5.98 -1.55 4.92
C GLY A 139 7.46 -1.45 4.58
N ILE A 140 7.96 -2.32 3.70
CA ILE A 140 9.34 -2.23 3.21
C ILE A 140 9.57 -0.94 2.44
N SER A 141 8.73 -0.59 1.46
CA SER A 141 8.94 0.65 0.69
C SER A 141 8.85 1.91 1.54
N TRP A 142 7.85 1.99 2.42
CA TRP A 142 7.71 3.11 3.35
C TRP A 142 8.93 3.25 4.26
N SER A 143 9.44 2.13 4.76
CA SER A 143 10.65 2.12 5.59
C SER A 143 11.89 2.56 4.80
N LEU A 144 12.03 2.12 3.55
CA LEU A 144 13.15 2.51 2.69
C LEU A 144 13.13 4.02 2.36
N ASP A 145 11.95 4.60 2.11
CA ASP A 145 11.81 6.04 1.84
C ASP A 145 12.12 6.90 3.08
N ILE A 146 11.65 6.49 4.25
CA ILE A 146 11.95 7.15 5.52
C ILE A 146 13.45 7.05 5.82
N LEU A 147 14.03 5.87 5.59
CA LEU A 147 15.45 5.63 5.81
C LEU A 147 16.31 6.45 4.85
N SER A 148 15.96 6.52 3.56
CA SER A 148 16.61 7.37 2.55
C SER A 148 16.60 8.84 2.97
N TYR A 149 15.46 9.33 3.47
CA TYR A 149 15.34 10.69 4.01
C TYR A 149 16.27 10.94 5.21
N PHE A 150 16.26 10.04 6.21
CA PHE A 150 17.12 10.18 7.38
C PHE A 150 18.60 10.11 7.04
N PHE A 151 19.00 9.24 6.10
CA PHE A 151 20.40 9.18 5.66
C PHE A 151 20.85 10.50 5.03
N ARG A 152 20.04 11.07 4.14
CA ARG A 152 20.30 12.40 3.53
C ARG A 152 20.40 13.51 4.58
N LEU A 153 19.60 13.41 5.64
CA LEU A 153 19.53 14.40 6.71
C LEU A 153 20.73 14.35 7.68
N PHE A 154 21.16 13.15 8.08
CA PHE A 154 22.18 12.95 9.11
C PHE A 154 23.61 12.85 8.56
N PHE A 155 23.79 12.22 7.39
CA PHE A 155 25.12 11.94 6.84
C PHE A 155 25.52 12.91 5.71
N GLY A 156 24.61 13.78 5.29
CA GLY A 156 24.87 14.74 4.21
C GLY A 156 25.06 14.08 2.84
N ALA A 157 25.49 14.87 1.86
CA ALA A 157 25.62 14.41 0.47
C ALA A 157 26.81 13.45 0.21
N GLU A 158 27.66 13.22 1.21
CA GLU A 158 28.90 12.43 1.12
C GLU A 158 28.60 10.94 0.86
N ASP A 159 27.52 10.40 1.45
CA ASP A 159 27.10 9.00 1.28
C ASP A 159 26.12 8.81 0.11
N TYR A 160 26.46 9.34 -1.07
CA TYR A 160 25.67 9.25 -2.31
C TYR A 160 25.20 7.82 -2.60
N PHE A 161 26.05 6.83 -2.33
CA PHE A 161 25.79 5.43 -2.65
C PHE A 161 24.60 4.84 -1.88
N ILE A 162 24.45 5.16 -0.59
CA ILE A 162 23.46 4.52 0.29
C ILE A 162 22.05 4.96 -0.07
N TYR A 163 21.77 6.27 -0.12
CA TYR A 163 20.42 6.73 -0.45
C TYR A 163 20.06 6.46 -1.92
N THR A 164 21.04 6.48 -2.84
CA THR A 164 20.79 6.10 -4.25
C THR A 164 20.39 4.62 -4.35
N ALA A 165 21.01 3.73 -3.57
CA ALA A 165 20.62 2.33 -3.51
C ALA A 165 19.20 2.16 -2.94
N LEU A 166 18.86 2.87 -1.86
CA LEU A 166 17.52 2.84 -1.25
C LEU A 166 16.45 3.34 -2.23
N ASP A 167 16.71 4.44 -2.93
CA ASP A 167 15.81 4.98 -3.95
C ASP A 167 15.66 4.02 -5.14
N LEU A 168 16.74 3.31 -5.52
CA LEU A 168 16.69 2.29 -6.58
C LEU A 168 15.85 1.08 -6.17
N PHE A 169 15.97 0.61 -4.92
CA PHE A 169 15.12 -0.45 -4.38
C PHE A 169 13.65 -0.02 -4.36
N ASN A 170 13.37 1.21 -3.96
CA ASN A 170 12.00 1.73 -3.97
C ASN A 170 11.48 1.91 -5.42
N ALA A 171 12.33 2.28 -6.38
CA ALA A 171 11.97 2.32 -7.81
C ALA A 171 11.63 0.92 -8.37
N PHE A 172 12.38 -0.11 -7.96
CA PHE A 172 12.10 -1.51 -8.33
C PHE A 172 11.02 -2.17 -7.48
N HIS A 173 10.47 -1.49 -6.49
CA HIS A 173 9.47 -2.08 -5.61
C HIS A 173 8.29 -2.68 -6.39
N GLY A 174 7.78 -1.95 -7.40
CA GLY A 174 6.70 -2.46 -8.27
C GLY A 174 7.05 -3.77 -8.98
N PHE A 175 8.33 -3.96 -9.36
CA PHE A 175 8.81 -5.21 -9.94
C PHE A 175 8.82 -6.35 -8.91
N PHE A 176 9.28 -6.11 -7.68
CA PHE A 176 9.23 -7.12 -6.62
C PHE A 176 7.79 -7.53 -6.26
N VAL A 177 6.88 -6.56 -6.20
CA VAL A 177 5.44 -6.82 -6.00
C VAL A 177 4.88 -7.65 -7.15
N PHE A 178 5.20 -7.31 -8.40
CA PHE A 178 4.77 -8.08 -9.57
C PHE A 178 5.22 -9.55 -9.48
N LEU A 179 6.52 -9.79 -9.25
CA LEU A 179 7.06 -11.14 -9.08
C LEU A 179 6.38 -11.89 -7.95
N ALA A 180 6.11 -11.19 -6.85
CA ALA A 180 5.43 -11.78 -5.72
C ALA A 180 4.02 -12.26 -6.10
N PHE A 181 3.15 -11.37 -6.58
CA PHE A 181 1.75 -11.70 -6.81
C PHE A 181 1.51 -12.58 -8.03
N ILE A 182 2.20 -12.31 -9.13
CA ILE A 182 1.88 -12.90 -10.44
C ILE A 182 2.69 -14.17 -10.69
N CYS A 183 3.96 -14.21 -10.30
CA CYS A 183 4.81 -15.38 -10.55
C CYS A 183 4.58 -16.55 -9.56
N ARG A 184 3.43 -16.60 -8.86
CA ARG A 184 3.05 -17.74 -8.04
C ARG A 184 2.56 -18.89 -8.92
N LYS A 185 3.02 -20.12 -8.63
CA LYS A 185 2.65 -21.34 -9.39
C LYS A 185 1.13 -21.46 -9.62
N SER A 186 0.33 -21.15 -8.60
CA SER A 186 -1.14 -21.20 -8.70
C SER A 186 -1.74 -20.21 -9.70
N VAL A 187 -1.15 -19.01 -9.84
CA VAL A 187 -1.59 -18.01 -10.82
C VAL A 187 -1.12 -18.38 -12.22
N LEU A 188 0.16 -18.77 -12.35
CA LEU A 188 0.75 -19.19 -13.62
C LEU A 188 0.03 -20.41 -14.21
N GLN A 189 -0.33 -21.41 -13.40
CA GLN A 189 -1.10 -22.58 -13.84
C GLN A 189 -2.51 -22.18 -14.34
N LYS A 190 -3.18 -21.24 -13.67
CA LYS A 190 -4.49 -20.72 -14.11
C LYS A 190 -4.38 -19.96 -15.44
N ILE A 191 -3.33 -19.17 -15.61
CA ILE A 191 -3.05 -18.44 -16.86
C ILE A 191 -2.76 -19.44 -17.99
N GLN A 192 -1.88 -20.42 -17.77
CA GLN A 192 -1.57 -21.46 -18.75
C GLN A 192 -2.83 -22.25 -19.15
N LYS A 193 -3.69 -22.62 -18.20
CA LYS A 193 -4.94 -23.31 -18.49
C LYS A 193 -5.88 -22.49 -19.37
N LYS A 194 -6.02 -21.18 -19.10
CA LYS A 194 -6.82 -20.26 -19.95
C LYS A 194 -6.24 -20.13 -21.37
N ILE A 195 -4.92 -20.03 -21.50
CA ILE A 195 -4.25 -19.94 -22.81
C ILE A 195 -4.44 -21.24 -23.61
N SER A 196 -4.30 -22.40 -22.97
CA SER A 196 -4.50 -23.71 -23.62
C SER A 196 -5.96 -23.94 -24.06
N LEU A 197 -6.94 -23.51 -23.27
CA LEU A 197 -8.36 -23.58 -23.65
C LEU A 197 -8.68 -22.66 -24.85
N THR A 198 -8.08 -21.48 -24.90
CA THR A 198 -8.24 -20.55 -26.02
C THR A 198 -7.65 -21.10 -27.31
N LYS A 199 -6.49 -21.80 -27.24
CA LYS A 199 -5.91 -22.51 -28.38
C LYS A 199 -6.82 -23.65 -28.88
N LYS A 200 -7.42 -24.43 -27.97
CA LYS A 200 -8.32 -25.55 -28.32
C LYS A 200 -9.62 -25.07 -28.98
N HIS A 201 -10.19 -23.94 -28.53
CA HIS A 201 -11.37 -23.37 -29.18
C HIS A 201 -11.08 -22.88 -30.60
N LYS A 202 -9.90 -22.29 -30.82
CA LYS A 202 -9.49 -21.79 -32.14
C LYS A 202 -9.17 -22.91 -33.14
N SER A 203 -8.76 -24.10 -32.68
CA SER A 203 -8.52 -25.27 -33.55
C SER A 203 -9.78 -26.09 -33.86
N ASN A 204 -10.91 -25.81 -33.22
CA ASN A 204 -12.20 -26.45 -33.54
C ASN A 204 -13.03 -25.61 -34.53
N PHE A 205 -12.51 -24.46 -34.96
CA PHE A 205 -13.18 -23.53 -35.88
C PHE A 205 -12.50 -23.48 -37.26
N PHE A 206 -11.37 -24.19 -37.42
CA PHE A 206 -10.68 -24.48 -38.67
C PHE A 206 -10.73 -25.99 -38.90
#